data_AF-A0A7C4SUA6-F1
#
_entry.id   AF-A0A7C4SUA6-F1
#
_cell.length_a   1.000
_cell.length_b   1.000
_cell.length_c   1.000
_cell.angle_alpha   90.00
_cell.angle_beta   90.00
_cell.angle_gamma   90.00
#
_symmetry.space_group_name_H-M   'P 1'
#
loop_
_entity.id
_entity.type
_entity.pdbx_description
1 polymer ?
#
loop_
_entity_poly.entity_id
_entity_poly.type
_entity_poly.pdbx_seq_one_letter_code
_entity_poly.pdbx_strand_id
1 'polypeptide(L)'
;MSSVILWSTQYIATVIVGLVVSLRILYKESKVWVHYLLLLYSLLISAWAVSIYMHRTTPSLETSELFFDFGVIFLHVAQGIYLCLAFSLRSPKKRYLLVSLPAFATAILYLRFVEPRLIYTSFGWSYSFSWGTLSQVVHSIINILYNLAILLTLYFLYRSAANPLLKRKLTILLFAFLLFQFVGFSATNLLLVVVADIPPFGGILHIMTFVAMGYALTIKPKATITYLQVSSLSGRYTRFLNNLLDTLPGAALGQKYLLFSQFVKETDIEPYVKYVEDQPIFTEDRPPTIVSIIDKTLNYLQEHKLVSLLDPYLPVINAAYAVLPAQEAQKLDEALLRRAEFILAGDVLYGVDGGRLMQKIEVDKSLNNVPDTEAALRIFKRILLATFPDFKSVLGSELLNRLLLYDVLKEIEVDAEGYISIAKCLEKHKQDPAIKITTIFSSFISSTLSQIVDTAPRTANLIVRKINRVLELNWRKASKLGIISTLRTALADLTSEPITLPFLKEPITEETL
;
A
#
# COMPACT_ATOMS: atom_id res chain seq x y z
N MET A 1 -2.17 -12.95 -51.10
CA MET A 1 -3.07 -12.94 -49.92
C MET A 1 -2.52 -13.72 -48.73
N SER A 2 -1.97 -14.94 -48.90
CA SER A 2 -1.50 -15.76 -47.77
C SER A 2 -0.38 -15.12 -46.94
N SER A 3 0.61 -14.47 -47.57
CA SER A 3 1.71 -13.77 -46.88
C SER A 3 1.24 -12.55 -46.08
N VAL A 4 0.40 -11.70 -46.68
CA VAL A 4 -0.14 -10.48 -46.07
C VAL A 4 -0.93 -10.80 -44.81
N ILE A 5 -1.82 -11.79 -44.87
CA ILE A 5 -2.64 -12.20 -43.73
C ILE A 5 -1.75 -12.76 -42.62
N LEU A 6 -0.81 -13.67 -42.96
CA LEU A 6 0.11 -14.27 -42.00
C LEU A 6 0.95 -13.23 -41.25
N TRP A 7 1.53 -12.25 -41.96
CA TRP A 7 2.31 -11.20 -41.30
C TRP A 7 1.43 -10.23 -40.51
N SER A 8 0.19 -9.99 -40.95
CA SER A 8 -0.73 -9.08 -40.27
C SER A 8 -1.35 -9.70 -39.00
N THR A 9 -1.41 -11.03 -38.85
CA THR A 9 -1.97 -11.65 -37.63
C THR A 9 -1.20 -11.28 -36.37
N GLN A 10 0.06 -10.83 -36.47
CA GLN A 10 0.81 -10.32 -35.33
C GLN A 10 0.07 -9.18 -34.61
N TYR A 11 -0.67 -8.34 -35.33
CA TYR A 11 -1.37 -7.20 -34.75
C TYR A 11 -2.58 -7.66 -33.91
N ILE A 12 -3.28 -8.69 -34.36
CA ILE A 12 -4.36 -9.31 -33.57
C ILE A 12 -3.78 -9.98 -32.32
N ALA A 13 -2.63 -10.66 -32.44
CA ALA A 13 -1.94 -11.21 -31.29
C ALA A 13 -1.51 -10.12 -30.29
N THR A 14 -1.08 -8.94 -30.77
CA THR A 14 -0.79 -7.77 -29.90
C THR A 14 -2.02 -7.36 -29.07
N VAL A 15 -3.21 -7.30 -29.69
CA VAL A 15 -4.47 -6.98 -28.99
C VAL A 15 -4.73 -7.98 -27.87
N ILE A 16 -4.68 -9.27 -28.18
CA ILE A 16 -4.97 -10.34 -27.22
C ILE A 16 -4.00 -10.29 -26.04
N VAL A 17 -2.69 -10.24 -26.33
CA VAL A 17 -1.64 -10.25 -25.28
C VAL A 17 -1.72 -9.00 -24.41
N GLY A 18 -1.87 -7.81 -25.01
CA GLY A 18 -1.96 -6.55 -24.27
C GLY A 18 -3.15 -6.51 -23.33
N LEU A 19 -4.34 -6.89 -23.83
CA LEU A 19 -5.56 -6.92 -23.02
C LEU A 19 -5.49 -7.96 -21.91
N VAL A 20 -5.00 -9.18 -22.18
CA VAL A 20 -4.85 -10.23 -21.17
C VAL A 20 -3.92 -9.77 -20.04
N VAL A 21 -2.77 -9.17 -20.37
CA VAL A 21 -1.82 -8.68 -19.36
C VAL A 21 -2.43 -7.54 -18.54
N SER A 22 -3.00 -6.52 -19.19
CA SER A 22 -3.53 -5.34 -18.50
C SER A 22 -4.77 -5.65 -17.65
N LEU A 23 -5.74 -6.42 -18.18
CA LEU A 23 -6.94 -6.82 -17.44
C LEU A 23 -6.61 -7.71 -16.24
N ARG A 24 -5.64 -8.63 -16.37
CA ARG A 24 -5.21 -9.49 -15.25
C ARG A 24 -4.68 -8.67 -14.06
N ILE A 25 -3.99 -7.57 -14.34
CA ILE A 25 -3.44 -6.69 -13.30
C ILE A 25 -4.55 -5.87 -12.67
N LEU A 26 -5.43 -5.29 -13.49
CA LEU A 26 -6.55 -4.49 -13.00
C LEU A 26 -7.50 -5.33 -12.15
N TYR A 27 -7.73 -6.60 -12.53
CA TYR A 27 -8.53 -7.53 -11.75
C TYR A 27 -7.92 -7.81 -10.37
N LYS A 28 -6.59 -7.96 -10.28
CA LYS A 28 -5.90 -8.23 -9.01
C LYS A 28 -5.80 -7.00 -8.09
N GLU A 29 -5.61 -5.81 -8.66
CA GLU A 29 -5.34 -4.59 -7.91
C GLU A 29 -6.13 -3.40 -8.50
N SER A 30 -7.46 -3.47 -8.42
CA SER A 30 -8.39 -2.52 -9.07
C SER A 30 -8.41 -1.12 -8.46
N LYS A 31 -7.85 -0.94 -7.26
CA LYS A 31 -7.82 0.36 -6.57
C LYS A 31 -6.62 1.24 -6.98
N VAL A 32 -5.71 0.74 -7.82
CA VAL A 32 -4.45 1.40 -8.14
C VAL A 32 -4.54 2.16 -9.46
N TRP A 33 -4.40 3.49 -9.41
CA TRP A 33 -4.51 4.38 -10.58
C TRP A 33 -3.60 3.97 -11.75
N VAL A 34 -2.38 3.54 -11.46
CA VAL A 34 -1.38 3.14 -12.47
C VAL A 34 -1.89 1.96 -13.33
N HIS A 35 -2.73 1.08 -12.79
CA HIS A 35 -3.28 -0.05 -13.55
C HIS A 35 -4.33 0.38 -14.57
N TYR A 36 -5.08 1.45 -14.29
CA TYR A 36 -5.98 2.06 -15.29
C TYR A 36 -5.20 2.71 -16.43
N LEU A 37 -4.07 3.36 -16.13
CA LEU A 37 -3.19 3.90 -17.17
C LEU A 37 -2.60 2.80 -18.05
N LEU A 38 -2.23 1.66 -17.47
CA LEU A 38 -1.75 0.50 -18.24
C LEU A 38 -2.87 -0.09 -19.12
N LEU A 39 -4.10 -0.18 -18.62
CA LEU A 39 -5.26 -0.59 -19.43
C LEU A 39 -5.50 0.41 -20.57
N LEU A 40 -5.49 1.72 -20.29
CA LEU A 40 -5.67 2.75 -21.30
C LEU A 40 -4.58 2.68 -22.37
N TYR A 41 -3.32 2.53 -21.97
CA TYR A 41 -2.21 2.28 -22.90
C TYR A 41 -2.47 1.03 -23.76
N SER A 42 -2.89 -0.08 -23.13
CA SER A 42 -3.20 -1.32 -23.85
C SER A 42 -4.35 -1.16 -24.84
N LEU A 43 -5.40 -0.41 -24.49
CA LEU A 43 -6.53 -0.14 -25.38
C LEU A 43 -6.10 0.71 -26.57
N LEU A 44 -5.27 1.73 -26.36
CA LEU A 44 -4.74 2.57 -27.44
C LEU A 44 -3.83 1.77 -28.39
N ILE A 45 -2.93 0.93 -27.85
CA ILE A 45 -2.12 0.03 -28.68
C ILE A 45 -2.98 -1.01 -29.39
N SER A 46 -4.06 -1.48 -28.77
CA SER A 46 -5.00 -2.39 -29.44
C SER A 46 -5.72 -1.71 -30.60
N ALA A 47 -6.19 -0.48 -30.41
CA ALA A 47 -6.81 0.32 -31.46
C ALA A 47 -5.83 0.63 -32.60
N TRP A 48 -4.57 0.97 -32.27
CA TRP A 48 -3.49 1.06 -33.25
C TRP A 48 -3.29 -0.25 -34.02
N ALA A 49 -3.18 -1.38 -33.32
CA ALA A 49 -2.91 -2.68 -33.95
C ALA A 49 -4.05 -3.10 -34.90
N VAL A 50 -5.32 -2.92 -34.49
CA VAL A 50 -6.47 -3.15 -35.36
C VAL A 50 -6.42 -2.23 -36.58
N SER A 51 -6.09 -0.95 -36.38
CA SER A 51 -5.98 0.01 -37.48
C SER A 51 -4.90 -0.40 -38.48
N ILE A 52 -3.70 -0.79 -38.01
CA ILE A 52 -2.63 -1.26 -38.90
C ILE A 52 -2.98 -2.58 -39.59
N TYR A 53 -3.68 -3.50 -38.92
CA TYR A 53 -4.19 -4.72 -39.54
C TYR A 53 -5.12 -4.38 -40.72
N MET A 54 -6.09 -3.49 -40.51
CA MET A 54 -7.03 -3.08 -41.56
C MET A 54 -6.33 -2.33 -42.69
N HIS A 55 -5.42 -1.40 -42.36
CA HIS A 55 -4.57 -0.69 -43.33
C HIS A 55 -3.82 -1.66 -44.24
N ARG A 56 -3.18 -2.68 -43.68
CA ARG A 56 -2.34 -3.64 -44.43
C ARG A 56 -3.16 -4.61 -45.30
N THR A 57 -4.36 -5.00 -44.86
CA THR A 57 -5.13 -6.10 -45.46
C THR A 57 -6.25 -5.66 -46.39
N THR A 58 -6.68 -4.40 -46.32
CA THR A 58 -7.75 -3.89 -47.18
C THR A 58 -7.34 -3.85 -48.66
N PRO A 59 -8.24 -4.16 -49.60
CA PRO A 59 -7.98 -4.00 -51.03
C PRO A 59 -8.08 -2.54 -51.51
N SER A 60 -8.71 -1.65 -50.74
CA SER A 60 -8.97 -0.25 -51.14
C SER A 60 -7.92 0.72 -50.58
N LEU A 61 -7.38 1.60 -51.44
CA LEU A 61 -6.46 2.66 -51.05
C LEU A 61 -7.10 3.62 -50.04
N GLU A 62 -8.30 4.13 -50.32
CA GLU A 62 -9.01 5.09 -49.45
C GLU A 62 -9.24 4.53 -48.05
N THR A 63 -9.62 3.25 -47.97
CA THR A 63 -9.78 2.56 -46.67
C THR A 63 -8.43 2.39 -45.97
N SER A 64 -7.38 2.13 -46.75
CA SER A 64 -6.02 1.98 -46.22
C SER A 64 -5.51 3.29 -45.61
N GLU A 65 -5.73 4.41 -46.28
CA GLU A 65 -5.38 5.77 -45.80
C GLU A 65 -6.11 6.09 -44.50
N LEU A 66 -7.42 5.88 -44.45
CA LEU A 66 -8.22 6.15 -43.25
C LEU A 66 -7.70 5.38 -42.01
N PHE A 67 -7.43 4.08 -42.17
CA PHE A 67 -6.93 3.27 -41.06
C PHE A 67 -5.46 3.56 -40.74
N PHE A 68 -4.66 4.02 -41.69
CA PHE A 68 -3.33 4.53 -41.40
C PHE A 68 -3.39 5.74 -40.46
N ASP A 69 -4.26 6.70 -40.78
CA ASP A 69 -4.43 7.93 -40.01
C ASP A 69 -4.91 7.66 -38.58
N PHE A 70 -5.88 6.77 -38.41
CA PHE A 70 -6.31 6.30 -37.09
C PHE A 70 -5.17 5.66 -36.32
N GLY A 71 -4.38 4.80 -36.98
CA GLY A 71 -3.19 4.20 -36.41
C GLY A 71 -2.23 5.26 -35.87
N VAL A 72 -1.92 6.28 -36.66
CA VAL A 72 -1.03 7.38 -36.26
C VAL A 72 -1.53 8.04 -34.97
N ILE A 73 -2.82 8.40 -34.89
CA ILE A 73 -3.39 9.04 -33.69
C ILE A 73 -3.22 8.15 -32.46
N PHE A 74 -3.67 6.90 -32.55
CA PHE A 74 -3.63 5.99 -31.41
C PHE A 74 -2.22 5.74 -30.90
N LEU A 75 -1.24 5.59 -31.81
CA LEU A 75 0.15 5.38 -31.44
C LEU A 75 0.76 6.56 -30.67
N HIS A 76 0.52 7.78 -31.14
CA HIS A 76 1.02 8.99 -30.47
C HIS A 76 0.42 9.16 -29.09
N VAL A 77 -0.90 9.05 -28.98
CA VAL A 77 -1.59 9.15 -27.70
C VAL A 77 -1.11 8.05 -26.76
N ALA A 78 -0.91 6.81 -27.25
CA ALA A 78 -0.36 5.72 -26.46
C ALA A 78 1.01 6.06 -25.88
N GLN A 79 1.90 6.70 -26.65
CA GLN A 79 3.21 7.13 -26.16
C GLN A 79 3.10 8.16 -25.04
N GLY A 80 2.20 9.14 -25.18
CA GLY A 80 1.90 10.11 -24.12
C GLY A 80 1.35 9.45 -22.85
N ILE A 81 0.45 8.48 -23.00
CA ILE A 81 -0.09 7.70 -21.88
C ILE A 81 0.99 6.83 -21.22
N TYR A 82 1.93 6.26 -21.99
CA TYR A 82 3.05 5.51 -21.43
C TYR A 82 3.95 6.40 -20.57
N LEU A 83 4.24 7.63 -21.01
CA LEU A 83 5.00 8.58 -20.19
C LEU A 83 4.24 8.94 -18.90
N CYS A 84 2.92 9.14 -18.99
CA CYS A 84 2.07 9.33 -17.80
C CYS A 84 2.11 8.12 -16.85
N LEU A 85 2.10 6.90 -17.39
CA LEU A 85 2.25 5.66 -16.63
C LEU A 85 3.59 5.66 -15.88
N ALA A 86 4.70 5.96 -16.57
CA ALA A 86 6.03 6.01 -15.97
C ALA A 86 6.13 7.05 -14.83
N PHE A 87 5.56 8.25 -14.99
CA PHE A 87 5.50 9.23 -13.89
C PHE A 87 4.62 8.77 -12.73
N SER A 88 3.50 8.13 -13.05
CA SER A 88 2.52 7.70 -12.05
C SER A 88 3.01 6.57 -11.16
N LEU A 89 4.01 5.79 -11.59
CA LEU A 89 4.70 4.81 -10.74
C LEU A 89 5.29 5.45 -9.48
N ARG A 90 5.92 6.63 -9.62
CA ARG A 90 6.50 7.36 -8.48
C ARG A 90 5.44 8.05 -7.63
N SER A 91 4.46 8.68 -8.26
CA SER A 91 3.44 9.46 -7.56
C SER A 91 2.13 9.36 -8.31
N PRO A 92 1.04 8.82 -7.73
CA PRO A 92 -0.22 8.56 -8.44
C PRO A 92 -1.05 9.84 -8.63
N LYS A 93 -0.47 10.86 -9.29
CA LYS A 93 -1.13 12.16 -9.53
C LYS A 93 -1.79 12.16 -10.90
N LYS A 94 -3.12 12.36 -10.92
CA LYS A 94 -3.92 12.45 -12.16
C LYS A 94 -3.45 13.53 -13.13
N ARG A 95 -2.84 14.61 -12.62
CA ARG A 95 -2.31 15.72 -13.43
C ARG A 95 -1.26 15.29 -14.45
N TYR A 96 -0.60 14.15 -14.27
CA TYR A 96 0.36 13.63 -15.26
C TYR A 96 -0.28 13.26 -16.60
N LEU A 97 -1.62 13.10 -16.66
CA LEU A 97 -2.34 12.92 -17.94
C LEU A 97 -2.14 14.10 -18.90
N LEU A 98 -1.86 15.30 -18.39
CA LEU A 98 -1.61 16.49 -19.23
C LEU A 98 -0.39 16.31 -20.16
N VAL A 99 0.53 15.41 -19.83
CA VAL A 99 1.69 15.06 -20.66
C VAL A 99 1.29 14.35 -21.96
N SER A 100 0.05 13.84 -22.06
CA SER A 100 -0.49 13.28 -23.30
C SER A 100 -1.01 14.34 -24.29
N LEU A 101 -1.29 15.57 -23.84
CA LEU A 101 -1.84 16.62 -24.71
C LEU A 101 -0.89 17.01 -25.85
N PRO A 102 0.43 17.21 -25.64
CA PRO A 102 1.33 17.51 -26.75
C PRO A 102 1.42 16.35 -27.74
N ALA A 103 1.36 15.09 -27.28
CA ALA A 103 1.34 13.92 -28.16
C ALA A 103 0.08 13.86 -29.04
N PHE A 104 -1.08 14.24 -28.49
CA PHE A 104 -2.30 14.37 -29.27
C PHE A 104 -2.20 15.51 -30.30
N ALA A 105 -1.70 16.68 -29.89
CA ALA A 105 -1.53 17.82 -30.78
C ALA A 105 -0.56 17.50 -31.93
N THR A 106 0.53 16.78 -31.68
CA THR A 106 1.46 16.36 -32.74
C THR A 106 0.86 15.36 -33.70
N ALA A 107 -0.01 14.46 -33.24
CA ALA A 107 -0.73 13.57 -34.14
C ALA A 107 -1.61 14.36 -35.12
N ILE A 108 -2.35 15.36 -34.64
CA ILE A 108 -3.19 16.22 -35.50
C ILE A 108 -2.35 17.03 -36.49
N LEU A 109 -1.23 17.60 -36.03
CA LEU A 109 -0.31 18.34 -36.90
C LEU A 109 0.31 17.42 -37.96
N TYR A 110 0.67 16.19 -37.59
CA TYR A 110 1.21 15.22 -38.51
C TYR A 110 0.21 14.92 -39.64
N LEU A 111 -1.04 14.58 -39.30
CA LEU A 111 -2.06 14.28 -40.30
C LEU A 111 -2.36 15.44 -41.24
N ARG A 112 -2.19 16.69 -40.78
CA ARG A 112 -2.47 17.87 -41.59
C ARG A 112 -1.33 18.28 -42.53
N PHE A 113 -0.09 17.96 -42.18
CA PHE A 113 1.09 18.53 -42.83
C PHE A 113 2.08 17.48 -43.36
N VAL A 114 1.81 16.19 -43.16
CA VAL A 114 2.60 15.09 -43.69
C VAL A 114 1.71 14.26 -44.61
N GLU A 115 2.04 14.22 -45.89
CA GLU A 115 1.33 13.42 -46.88
C GLU A 115 2.09 12.10 -47.08
N PRO A 116 1.60 10.97 -46.52
CA PRO A 116 2.22 9.67 -46.75
C PRO A 116 1.94 9.19 -48.18
N ARG A 117 2.96 8.70 -48.87
CA ARG A 117 2.78 7.97 -50.13
C ARG A 117 2.60 6.49 -49.81
N LEU A 118 1.37 5.99 -49.98
CA LEU A 118 1.07 4.58 -49.80
C LEU A 118 1.47 3.73 -51.01
N ILE A 119 2.06 2.57 -50.75
CA ILE A 119 2.59 1.64 -51.75
C ILE A 119 2.11 0.23 -51.40
N TYR A 120 1.51 -0.48 -52.35
CA TYR A 120 1.08 -1.87 -52.13
C TYR A 120 2.25 -2.84 -52.35
N THR A 121 2.51 -3.72 -51.39
CA THR A 121 3.70 -4.59 -51.37
C THR A 121 3.36 -6.06 -51.11
N SER A 122 4.37 -6.94 -51.04
CA SER A 122 4.18 -8.37 -50.73
C SER A 122 3.65 -8.62 -49.31
N PHE A 123 3.69 -7.60 -48.46
CA PHE A 123 3.20 -7.57 -47.08
C PHE A 123 1.98 -6.66 -46.88
N GLY A 124 1.32 -6.24 -47.98
CA GLY A 124 0.14 -5.36 -47.96
C GLY A 124 0.47 -3.90 -48.19
N TRP A 125 -0.44 -2.98 -47.85
CA TRP A 125 -0.15 -1.54 -47.95
C TRP A 125 0.99 -1.13 -47.04
N SER A 126 1.97 -0.42 -47.56
CA SER A 126 3.10 0.18 -46.85
C SER A 126 3.11 1.68 -47.13
N TYR A 127 3.99 2.42 -46.47
CA TYR A 127 4.07 3.87 -46.60
C TYR A 127 5.51 4.33 -46.80
N SER A 128 5.67 5.42 -47.54
CA SER A 128 6.92 6.16 -47.71
C SER A 128 6.66 7.65 -47.54
N PHE A 129 7.68 8.42 -47.19
CA PHE A 129 7.57 9.87 -47.06
C PHE A 129 8.45 10.57 -48.08
N SER A 130 7.98 11.69 -48.62
CA SER A 130 8.83 12.64 -49.32
C SER A 130 9.74 13.32 -48.30
N TRP A 131 11.01 12.88 -48.23
CA TRP A 131 12.00 13.48 -47.35
C TRP A 131 12.14 15.00 -47.58
N GLY A 132 12.16 15.78 -46.49
CA GLY A 132 12.55 17.19 -46.54
C GLY A 132 11.49 18.22 -46.12
N THR A 133 10.29 17.81 -45.70
CA THR A 133 9.31 18.75 -45.13
C THR A 133 9.60 19.05 -43.67
N LEU A 134 9.51 20.32 -43.28
CA LEU A 134 9.72 20.77 -41.89
C LEU A 134 8.80 20.03 -40.90
N SER A 135 7.57 19.71 -41.32
CA SER A 135 6.58 18.96 -40.54
C SER A 135 7.05 17.55 -40.16
N GLN A 136 7.66 16.82 -41.10
CA GLN A 136 8.18 15.47 -40.86
C GLN A 136 9.38 15.48 -39.89
N VAL A 137 10.25 16.47 -40.01
CA VAL A 137 11.40 16.65 -39.10
C VAL A 137 10.92 16.95 -37.68
N VAL A 138 9.98 17.90 -37.53
CA VAL A 138 9.40 18.25 -36.23
C VAL A 138 8.72 17.05 -35.58
N HIS A 139 7.92 16.30 -36.34
CA HIS A 139 7.28 15.08 -35.84
C HIS A 139 8.30 14.04 -35.35
N SER A 140 9.35 13.77 -36.14
CA SER A 140 10.41 12.82 -35.77
C SER A 140 11.13 13.23 -34.49
N ILE A 141 11.46 14.52 -34.35
CA ILE A 141 12.08 15.07 -33.14
C ILE A 141 11.17 14.87 -31.93
N ILE A 142 9.88 15.17 -32.04
CA ILE A 142 8.96 15.06 -30.89
C ILE A 142 8.80 13.59 -30.47
N ASN A 143 8.66 12.66 -31.42
CA ASN A 143 8.63 11.24 -31.11
C ASN A 143 9.91 10.77 -30.37
N ILE A 144 11.09 11.23 -30.82
CA ILE A 144 12.36 10.94 -30.15
C ILE A 144 12.37 11.54 -28.72
N LEU A 145 11.90 12.78 -28.55
CA LEU A 145 11.83 13.42 -27.24
C LEU A 145 10.92 12.66 -26.25
N TYR A 146 9.77 12.16 -26.71
CA TYR A 146 8.90 11.33 -25.87
C TYR A 146 9.55 10.00 -25.49
N ASN A 147 10.19 9.31 -26.45
CA ASN A 147 10.91 8.06 -26.15
C ASN A 147 12.06 8.30 -25.17
N LEU A 148 12.82 9.38 -25.34
CA LEU A 148 13.89 9.76 -24.44
C LEU A 148 13.34 10.11 -23.05
N ALA A 149 12.25 10.86 -22.96
CA ALA A 149 11.61 11.20 -21.69
C ALA A 149 11.13 9.95 -20.93
N ILE A 150 10.54 8.98 -21.63
CA ILE A 150 10.15 7.69 -21.04
C ILE A 150 11.38 6.94 -20.53
N LEU A 151 12.42 6.81 -21.36
CA LEU A 151 13.64 6.10 -21.00
C LEU A 151 14.33 6.73 -19.79
N LEU A 152 14.48 8.06 -19.79
CA LEU A 152 15.06 8.81 -18.67
C LEU A 152 14.23 8.64 -17.39
N THR A 153 12.90 8.68 -17.50
CA THR A 153 12.02 8.48 -16.35
C THR A 153 12.21 7.08 -15.75
N LEU A 154 12.19 6.04 -16.58
CA LEU A 154 12.45 4.65 -16.14
C LEU A 154 13.85 4.49 -15.56
N TYR A 155 14.86 5.14 -16.14
CA TYR A 155 16.23 5.14 -15.64
C TYR A 155 16.35 5.82 -14.26
N PHE A 156 15.72 6.99 -14.07
CA PHE A 156 15.72 7.66 -12.78
C PHE A 156 14.97 6.86 -11.70
N LEU A 157 13.88 6.18 -12.06
CA LEU A 157 13.22 5.22 -11.16
C LEU A 157 14.16 4.09 -10.77
N TYR A 158 14.85 3.48 -11.74
CA TYR A 158 15.81 2.42 -11.51
C TYR A 158 16.94 2.86 -10.57
N ARG A 159 17.52 4.04 -10.81
CA ARG A 159 18.60 4.59 -10.00
C ARG A 159 18.15 4.92 -8.57
N SER A 160 16.90 5.34 -8.40
CA SER A 160 16.33 5.71 -7.10
C SER A 160 15.82 4.50 -6.30
N ALA A 161 15.65 3.35 -6.93
CA ALA A 161 15.13 2.16 -6.27
C ALA A 161 16.17 1.60 -5.30
N ALA A 162 15.87 1.59 -3.99
CA ALA A 162 16.70 0.92 -3.00
C ALA A 162 16.39 -0.59 -2.91
N ASN A 163 15.12 -0.96 -3.06
CA ASN A 163 14.66 -2.34 -2.96
C ASN A 163 15.13 -3.22 -4.15
N PRO A 164 15.75 -4.39 -3.90
CA PRO A 164 16.25 -5.26 -4.97
C PRO A 164 15.17 -5.86 -5.89
N LEU A 165 13.97 -6.17 -5.39
CA LEU A 165 12.86 -6.61 -6.24
C LEU A 165 12.42 -5.52 -7.20
N LEU A 166 12.28 -4.28 -6.70
CA LEU A 166 11.93 -3.13 -7.52
C LEU A 166 12.98 -2.90 -8.61
N LYS A 167 14.28 -2.98 -8.29
CA LYS A 167 15.35 -2.88 -9.28
C LYS A 167 15.18 -3.91 -10.39
N ARG A 168 14.98 -5.19 -10.05
CA ARG A 168 14.77 -6.26 -11.05
C ARG A 168 13.58 -5.97 -11.97
N LYS A 169 12.44 -5.55 -11.41
CA LYS A 169 11.24 -5.19 -12.20
C LYS A 169 11.53 -4.01 -13.14
N LEU A 170 12.14 -2.93 -12.62
CA LEU A 170 12.45 -1.74 -13.41
C LEU A 170 13.50 -2.02 -14.48
N THR A 171 14.48 -2.89 -14.22
CA THR A 171 15.46 -3.32 -15.22
C THR A 171 14.76 -3.97 -16.41
N ILE A 172 13.82 -4.88 -16.19
CA ILE A 172 13.05 -5.52 -17.27
C ILE A 172 12.26 -4.49 -18.06
N LEU A 173 11.52 -3.60 -17.38
CA LEU A 173 10.72 -2.56 -18.03
C LEU A 173 11.59 -1.59 -18.85
N LEU A 174 12.73 -1.19 -18.30
CA LEU A 174 13.69 -0.28 -18.95
C LEU A 174 14.29 -0.92 -20.21
N PHE A 175 14.82 -2.13 -20.12
CA PHE A 175 15.42 -2.81 -21.26
C PHE A 175 14.39 -3.21 -22.31
N ALA A 176 13.19 -3.64 -21.91
CA ALA A 176 12.10 -3.93 -22.85
C ALA A 176 11.70 -2.68 -23.63
N PHE A 177 11.54 -1.54 -22.94
CA PHE A 177 11.24 -0.28 -23.61
C PHE A 177 12.39 0.15 -24.54
N LEU A 178 13.64 0.10 -24.08
CA LEU A 178 14.79 0.46 -24.90
C LEU A 178 14.90 -0.38 -26.17
N LEU A 179 14.88 -1.72 -26.02
CA LEU A 179 15.11 -2.64 -27.13
C LEU A 179 13.93 -2.69 -28.10
N PHE A 180 12.71 -2.84 -27.59
CA PHE A 180 11.56 -3.10 -28.45
C PHE A 180 10.87 -1.83 -28.93
N GLN A 181 10.75 -0.81 -28.07
CA GLN A 181 10.04 0.42 -28.40
C GLN A 181 10.99 1.47 -28.96
N PHE A 182 12.04 1.83 -28.22
CA PHE A 182 12.90 2.93 -28.68
C PHE A 182 13.76 2.52 -29.89
N VAL A 183 14.52 1.43 -29.79
CA VAL A 183 15.39 0.98 -30.89
C VAL A 183 14.58 0.21 -31.95
N GLY A 184 13.91 -0.88 -31.54
CA GLY A 184 13.25 -1.80 -32.47
C GLY A 184 12.16 -1.15 -33.31
N PHE A 185 11.23 -0.44 -32.68
CA PHE A 185 10.10 0.17 -33.39
C PHE A 185 10.56 1.34 -34.28
N SER A 186 11.47 2.18 -33.80
CA SER A 186 12.06 3.26 -34.61
C SER A 186 12.83 2.72 -35.81
N ALA A 187 13.66 1.69 -35.62
CA ALA A 187 14.40 1.06 -36.71
C ALA A 187 13.46 0.41 -37.74
N THR A 188 12.42 -0.30 -37.28
CA THR A 188 11.42 -0.90 -38.16
C THR A 188 10.70 0.15 -39.00
N ASN A 189 10.27 1.26 -38.38
CA ASN A 189 9.59 2.33 -39.10
C ASN A 189 10.52 3.05 -40.08
N LEU A 190 11.76 3.34 -39.69
CA LEU A 190 12.76 3.92 -40.59
C LEU A 190 12.99 3.02 -41.81
N LEU A 191 13.09 1.72 -41.56
CA LEU A 191 13.37 0.74 -42.59
C LEU A 191 12.19 0.56 -43.55
N LEU A 192 10.94 0.65 -43.07
CA LEU A 192 9.74 0.73 -43.93
C LEU A 192 9.72 1.98 -44.82
N VAL A 193 10.22 3.11 -44.32
CA VAL A 193 10.30 4.36 -45.10
C VAL A 193 11.37 4.27 -46.19
N VAL A 194 12.50 3.63 -45.91
CA VAL A 194 13.61 3.46 -46.87
C VAL A 194 13.31 2.35 -47.88
N VAL A 195 12.72 1.24 -47.43
CA VAL A 195 12.39 0.07 -48.25
C VAL A 195 10.95 -0.37 -47.94
N ALA A 196 10.04 -0.04 -48.85
CA ALA A 196 8.61 -0.25 -48.64
C ALA A 196 8.20 -1.74 -48.54
N ASP A 197 8.91 -2.64 -49.25
CA ASP A 197 8.59 -4.08 -49.35
C ASP A 197 9.39 -4.94 -48.37
N ILE A 198 9.26 -4.64 -47.07
CA ILE A 198 9.85 -5.42 -45.98
C ILE A 198 8.76 -5.80 -44.97
N PRO A 199 8.84 -6.97 -44.31
CA PRO A 199 7.88 -7.33 -43.28
C PRO A 199 7.78 -6.26 -42.19
N PRO A 200 6.55 -5.84 -41.83
CA PRO A 200 6.39 -4.96 -40.68
C PRO A 200 6.58 -5.76 -39.39
N PHE A 201 7.37 -5.26 -38.44
CA PHE A 201 7.62 -5.94 -37.16
C PHE A 201 6.93 -5.28 -35.95
N GLY A 202 6.15 -4.22 -36.18
CA GLY A 202 5.58 -3.41 -35.10
C GLY A 202 4.74 -4.21 -34.09
N GLY A 203 3.90 -5.14 -34.55
CA GLY A 203 3.06 -5.94 -33.65
C GLY A 203 3.88 -6.91 -32.78
N ILE A 204 4.90 -7.57 -33.36
CA ILE A 204 5.84 -8.44 -32.64
C ILE A 204 6.56 -7.64 -31.54
N LEU A 205 7.03 -6.43 -31.83
CA LEU A 205 7.71 -5.58 -30.85
C LEU A 205 6.80 -5.17 -29.69
N HIS A 206 5.54 -4.85 -29.96
CA HIS A 206 4.55 -4.59 -28.90
C HIS A 206 4.20 -5.86 -28.10
N ILE A 207 4.08 -7.03 -28.75
CA ILE A 207 3.91 -8.31 -28.05
C ILE A 207 5.06 -8.52 -27.07
N MET A 208 6.31 -8.39 -27.53
CA MET A 208 7.49 -8.57 -26.69
C MET A 208 7.51 -7.59 -25.51
N THR A 209 7.02 -6.36 -25.72
CA THR A 209 6.89 -5.35 -24.67
C THR A 209 5.83 -5.74 -23.63
N PHE A 210 4.64 -6.17 -24.06
CA PHE A 210 3.60 -6.63 -23.14
C PHE A 210 3.98 -7.92 -22.43
N VAL A 211 4.69 -8.84 -23.08
CA VAL A 211 5.22 -10.05 -22.45
C VAL A 211 6.26 -9.70 -21.39
N ALA A 212 7.17 -8.76 -21.67
CA ALA A 212 8.15 -8.30 -20.68
C ALA A 212 7.49 -7.61 -19.48
N MET A 213 6.49 -6.76 -19.71
CA MET A 213 5.65 -6.23 -18.64
C MET A 213 4.97 -7.36 -17.86
N GLY A 214 4.31 -8.28 -18.58
CA GLY A 214 3.72 -9.52 -18.10
C GLY A 214 4.63 -10.26 -17.12
N TYR A 215 5.86 -10.53 -17.55
CA TYR A 215 6.87 -11.23 -16.80
C TYR A 215 7.33 -10.44 -15.56
N ALA A 216 7.61 -9.15 -15.68
CA ALA A 216 7.98 -8.29 -14.54
C ALA A 216 6.94 -8.32 -13.41
N LEU A 217 5.66 -8.49 -13.74
CA LEU A 217 4.56 -8.62 -12.77
C LEU A 217 4.55 -9.97 -12.04
N THR A 218 5.04 -11.03 -12.69
CA THR A 218 5.08 -12.37 -12.09
C THR A 218 6.21 -12.55 -11.08
N ILE A 219 7.19 -11.65 -11.06
CA ILE A 219 8.30 -11.70 -10.11
C ILE A 219 7.76 -11.41 -8.71
N LYS A 220 7.77 -12.45 -7.88
CA LYS A 220 7.41 -12.39 -6.46
C LYS A 220 8.64 -12.03 -5.61
N PRO A 221 8.42 -11.39 -4.44
CA PRO A 221 9.48 -11.27 -3.45
C PRO A 221 9.97 -12.66 -3.06
N LYS A 222 11.28 -12.79 -2.86
CA LYS A 222 11.84 -13.98 -2.22
C LYS A 222 11.37 -14.01 -0.77
N ALA A 223 10.80 -15.14 -0.36
CA ALA A 223 10.39 -15.34 1.02
C ALA A 223 11.64 -15.64 1.85
N THR A 224 12.07 -14.70 2.67
CA THR A 224 13.13 -14.92 3.65
C THR A 224 12.51 -14.92 5.04
N ILE A 225 12.81 -15.94 5.84
CA ILE A 225 12.57 -15.90 7.28
C ILE A 225 13.75 -15.13 7.87
N THR A 226 13.57 -13.82 8.11
CA THR A 226 14.61 -13.03 8.78
C THR A 226 14.57 -13.39 10.27
N TYR A 227 15.59 -14.12 10.73
CA TYR A 227 15.84 -14.38 12.15
C TYR A 227 16.41 -13.12 12.81
N LEU A 228 15.59 -12.10 13.01
CA LEU A 228 15.91 -11.02 13.95
C LEU A 228 15.45 -11.43 15.35
N GLN A 229 16.20 -11.03 16.38
CA GLN A 229 15.67 -11.05 17.73
C GLN A 229 14.47 -10.09 17.78
N VAL A 230 13.27 -10.67 17.74
CA VAL A 230 12.00 -9.93 17.69
C VAL A 230 11.84 -9.01 18.93
N SER A 231 12.57 -9.30 20.01
CA SER A 231 12.54 -8.53 21.25
C SER A 231 13.30 -7.20 21.24
N SER A 232 14.21 -6.98 20.28
CA SER A 232 14.96 -5.71 20.19
C SER A 232 14.15 -4.61 19.50
N LEU A 233 14.53 -3.34 19.69
CA LEU A 233 13.89 -2.21 19.00
C LEU A 233 13.97 -2.40 17.48
N SER A 234 15.14 -2.79 16.99
CA SER A 234 15.41 -3.12 15.59
C SER A 234 14.51 -4.22 15.06
N GLY A 235 14.32 -5.31 15.82
CA GLY A 235 13.41 -6.40 15.47
C GLY A 235 11.95 -5.96 15.34
N ARG A 236 11.45 -5.21 16.33
CA ARG A 236 10.07 -4.68 16.34
C ARG A 236 9.85 -3.67 15.21
N TYR A 237 10.81 -2.77 14.99
CA TYR A 237 10.75 -1.79 13.90
C TYR A 237 10.76 -2.48 12.53
N THR A 238 11.59 -3.52 12.37
CA THR A 238 11.60 -4.33 11.15
C THR A 238 10.23 -4.95 10.88
N ARG A 239 9.59 -5.53 11.89
CA ARG A 239 8.24 -6.09 11.73
C ARG A 239 7.23 -5.03 11.30
N PHE A 240 7.28 -3.85 11.92
CA PHE A 240 6.46 -2.71 11.51
C PHE A 240 6.69 -2.32 10.04
N LEU A 241 7.95 -2.22 9.59
CA LEU A 241 8.29 -1.90 8.20
C LEU A 241 7.74 -2.92 7.21
N ASN A 242 7.79 -4.21 7.54
CA ASN A 242 7.22 -5.27 6.71
C ASN A 242 5.69 -5.16 6.64
N ASN A 243 5.02 -4.95 7.78
CA ASN A 243 3.56 -4.72 7.81
C ASN A 243 3.14 -3.48 7.00
N LEU A 244 3.92 -2.39 7.08
CA LEU A 244 3.73 -1.21 6.25
C LEU A 244 3.86 -1.56 4.76
N LEU A 245 4.95 -2.23 4.37
CA LEU A 245 5.20 -2.62 2.97
C LEU A 245 4.11 -3.54 2.40
N ASP A 246 3.48 -4.37 3.23
CA ASP A 246 2.38 -5.25 2.81
C ASP A 246 1.04 -4.53 2.72
N THR A 247 0.87 -3.44 3.48
CA THR A 247 -0.33 -2.58 3.41
C THR A 247 -0.31 -1.65 2.19
N LEU A 248 0.87 -1.32 1.67
CA LEU A 248 1.03 -0.40 0.54
C LEU A 248 0.52 -0.98 -0.79
N PRO A 249 -0.25 -0.21 -1.59
CA PRO A 249 -0.83 -0.69 -2.84
C PRO A 249 0.17 -0.67 -4.02
N GLY A 250 -0.16 -1.39 -5.10
CA GLY A 250 0.61 -1.33 -6.35
C GLY A 250 1.80 -2.28 -6.37
N ALA A 251 1.62 -3.53 -5.92
CA ALA A 251 2.68 -4.54 -5.86
C ALA A 251 3.11 -4.99 -7.26
N ALA A 252 2.14 -5.09 -8.17
CA ALA A 252 2.32 -5.59 -9.52
C ALA A 252 3.41 -4.81 -10.28
N LEU A 253 3.24 -3.50 -10.47
CA LEU A 253 4.19 -2.62 -11.16
C LEU A 253 5.29 -2.03 -10.26
N GLY A 254 5.34 -2.45 -8.99
CA GLY A 254 6.38 -2.02 -8.05
C GLY A 254 6.17 -0.65 -7.39
N GLN A 255 5.00 -0.03 -7.57
CA GLN A 255 4.64 1.23 -6.93
C GLN A 255 4.71 1.13 -5.38
N LYS A 256 4.33 0.00 -4.79
CA LYS A 256 4.41 -0.17 -3.32
C LYS A 256 5.82 0.06 -2.77
N TYR A 257 6.85 -0.39 -3.49
CA TYR A 257 8.25 -0.24 -3.08
C TYR A 257 8.76 1.19 -3.25
N LEU A 258 8.20 1.94 -4.22
CA LEU A 258 8.48 3.36 -4.39
C LEU A 258 7.84 4.18 -3.27
N LEU A 259 6.59 3.90 -2.92
CA LEU A 259 5.91 4.51 -1.77
C LEU A 259 6.64 4.21 -0.45
N PHE A 260 7.10 2.97 -0.28
CA PHE A 260 7.90 2.59 0.88
C PHE A 260 9.24 3.35 0.93
N SER A 261 9.92 3.51 -0.20
CA SER A 261 11.15 4.32 -0.28
C SER A 261 10.89 5.79 0.03
N GLN A 262 9.72 6.32 -0.31
CA GLN A 262 9.31 7.68 0.05
C GLN A 262 9.07 7.79 1.57
N PHE A 263 8.36 6.83 2.17
CA PHE A 263 8.20 6.75 3.63
C PHE A 263 9.55 6.77 4.36
N VAL A 264 10.49 5.91 3.95
CA VAL A 264 11.82 5.81 4.57
C VAL A 264 12.58 7.15 4.56
N LYS A 265 12.39 7.94 3.50
CA LYS A 265 12.99 9.27 3.37
C LYS A 265 12.25 10.34 4.18
N GLU A 266 10.93 10.34 4.15
CA GLU A 266 10.11 11.32 4.88
C GLU A 266 10.20 11.16 6.40
N THR A 267 10.47 9.94 6.88
CA THR A 267 10.68 9.66 8.30
C THR A 267 12.16 9.68 8.74
N ASP A 268 13.08 10.09 7.87
CA ASP A 268 14.53 10.14 8.12
C ASP A 268 15.15 8.83 8.64
N ILE A 269 14.65 7.67 8.20
CA ILE A 269 15.17 6.36 8.62
C ILE A 269 16.08 5.70 7.57
N GLU A 270 16.34 6.37 6.44
CA GLU A 270 17.20 5.86 5.36
C GLU A 270 18.55 5.30 5.84
N PRO A 271 19.29 5.92 6.79
CA PRO A 271 20.56 5.39 7.28
C PRO A 271 20.43 4.04 8.01
N TYR A 272 19.25 3.72 8.54
CA TYR A 272 18.99 2.56 9.39
C TYR A 272 18.26 1.44 8.66
N VAL A 273 17.85 1.65 7.41
CA VAL A 273 17.11 0.66 6.63
C VAL A 273 18.04 -0.01 5.63
N LYS A 274 18.18 -1.34 5.77
CA LYS A 274 18.85 -2.21 4.79
C LYS A 274 17.85 -3.20 4.21
N TYR A 275 18.23 -3.83 3.11
CA TYR A 275 17.46 -4.93 2.52
C TYR A 275 18.25 -6.23 2.64
N VAL A 276 17.65 -7.26 3.24
CA VAL A 276 18.09 -8.65 3.07
C VAL A 276 17.12 -9.28 2.09
N GLU A 277 17.67 -9.72 0.97
CA GLU A 277 16.92 -10.11 -0.22
C GLU A 277 15.94 -9.02 -0.66
N ASP A 278 14.65 -9.18 -0.40
CA ASP A 278 13.60 -8.24 -0.82
C ASP A 278 12.90 -7.54 0.35
N GLN A 279 13.24 -7.89 1.60
CA GLN A 279 12.57 -7.38 2.79
C GLN A 279 13.38 -6.27 3.47
N PRO A 280 12.72 -5.19 3.93
CA PRO A 280 13.36 -4.14 4.68
C PRO A 280 13.69 -4.62 6.10
N ILE A 281 14.83 -4.19 6.60
CA ILE A 281 15.33 -4.46 7.93
C ILE A 281 15.76 -3.13 8.53
N PHE A 282 15.31 -2.84 9.73
CA PHE A 282 15.90 -1.80 10.56
C PHE A 282 17.17 -2.37 11.19
N THR A 283 18.26 -1.62 11.29
CA THR A 283 19.56 -2.16 11.77
C THR A 283 20.06 -1.52 13.05
N GLU A 284 19.32 -0.58 13.62
CA GLU A 284 19.76 0.21 14.77
C GLU A 284 18.86 -0.05 15.97
N ASP A 285 19.44 -0.35 17.13
CA ASP A 285 18.68 -0.56 18.38
C ASP A 285 18.60 0.72 19.22
N ARG A 286 19.50 1.68 18.99
CA ARG A 286 19.52 2.97 19.70
C ARG A 286 19.73 4.14 18.74
N PRO A 287 18.77 4.43 17.86
CA PRO A 287 18.93 5.54 16.93
C PRO A 287 18.92 6.86 17.71
N PRO A 288 19.90 7.75 17.50
CA PRO A 288 20.08 8.98 18.30
C PRO A 288 18.91 9.95 18.19
N THR A 289 18.07 9.80 17.16
CA THR A 289 16.92 10.66 16.89
C THR A 289 15.59 9.91 17.00
N ILE A 290 15.50 8.85 17.83
CA ILE A 290 14.32 7.99 17.93
C ILE A 290 13.01 8.76 18.17
N VAL A 291 13.02 9.80 19.02
CA VAL A 291 11.83 10.62 19.28
C VAL A 291 11.37 11.34 18.01
N SER A 292 12.31 11.90 17.24
CA SER A 292 12.03 12.56 15.96
C SER A 292 11.53 11.55 14.91
N ILE A 293 12.13 10.36 14.85
CA ILE A 293 11.70 9.27 13.97
C ILE A 293 10.26 8.87 14.28
N ILE A 294 9.90 8.73 15.56
CA ILE A 294 8.53 8.41 15.98
C ILE A 294 7.57 9.53 15.61
N ASP A 295 7.93 10.79 15.89
CA ASP A 295 7.12 11.96 15.56
C ASP A 295 6.80 12.02 14.05
N LYS A 296 7.82 11.85 13.21
CA LYS A 296 7.68 11.82 11.74
C LYS A 296 6.90 10.62 11.23
N THR A 297 7.12 9.44 11.82
CA THR A 297 6.37 8.23 11.45
C THR A 297 4.88 8.42 11.74
N LEU A 298 4.53 8.97 12.91
CA LEU A 298 3.13 9.25 13.26
C LEU A 298 2.50 10.31 12.35
N ASN A 299 3.25 11.36 11.98
CA ASN A 299 2.80 12.33 10.96
C ASN A 299 2.46 11.63 9.65
N TYR A 300 3.36 10.80 9.14
CA TYR A 300 3.14 10.07 7.91
C TYR A 300 1.89 9.18 7.98
N LEU A 301 1.75 8.40 9.06
CA LEU A 301 0.60 7.51 9.25
C LEU A 301 -0.71 8.29 9.35
N GLN A 302 -0.71 9.46 10.01
CA GLN A 302 -1.89 10.32 10.14
C GLN A 302 -2.28 10.96 8.81
N GLU A 303 -1.33 11.54 8.08
CA GLU A 303 -1.55 12.16 6.76
C GLU A 303 -2.13 11.17 5.75
N HIS A 304 -1.66 9.91 5.80
CA HIS A 304 -2.11 8.83 4.91
C HIS A 304 -3.27 8.02 5.48
N LYS A 305 -3.81 8.38 6.66
CA LYS A 305 -4.93 7.71 7.35
C LYS A 305 -4.71 6.21 7.58
N LEU A 306 -3.49 5.82 7.92
CA LEU A 306 -3.05 4.43 8.12
C LEU A 306 -3.23 3.97 9.58
N VAL A 307 -4.46 4.11 10.11
CA VAL A 307 -4.80 3.76 11.51
C VAL A 307 -4.48 2.30 11.84
N SER A 308 -4.66 1.39 10.89
CA SER A 308 -4.38 -0.05 11.07
C SER A 308 -2.92 -0.37 11.36
N LEU A 309 -2.00 0.54 11.04
CA LEU A 309 -0.57 0.37 11.32
C LEU A 309 -0.16 0.85 12.72
N LEU A 310 -1.09 1.41 13.52
CA LEU A 310 -0.80 1.77 14.91
C LEU A 310 -0.55 0.54 15.78
N ASP A 311 -1.33 -0.53 15.62
CA ASP A 311 -1.17 -1.78 16.38
C ASP A 311 0.23 -2.39 16.21
N PRO A 312 0.75 -2.60 14.97
CA PRO A 312 2.13 -3.09 14.79
C PRO A 312 3.20 -2.05 15.14
N TYR A 313 2.86 -0.77 15.29
CA TYR A 313 3.80 0.28 15.67
C TYR A 313 3.93 0.45 17.19
N LEU A 314 2.91 0.09 17.97
CA LEU A 314 2.96 0.19 19.44
C LEU A 314 4.17 -0.52 20.07
N PRO A 315 4.54 -1.77 19.69
CA PRO A 315 5.73 -2.41 20.23
C PRO A 315 7.02 -1.62 20.00
N VAL A 316 7.10 -0.86 18.90
CA VAL A 316 8.23 0.04 18.58
C VAL A 316 8.27 1.21 19.55
N ILE A 317 7.13 1.87 19.77
CA ILE A 317 7.01 2.97 20.74
C ILE A 317 7.43 2.49 22.14
N ASN A 318 6.92 1.33 22.56
CA ASN A 318 7.23 0.77 23.88
C ASN A 318 8.71 0.35 24.00
N ALA A 319 9.32 -0.16 22.92
CA ALA A 319 10.77 -0.42 22.91
C ALA A 319 11.60 0.87 23.00
N ALA A 320 11.13 1.97 22.40
CA ALA A 320 11.79 3.27 22.54
C ALA A 320 11.75 3.77 23.99
N TYR A 321 10.60 3.69 24.67
CA TYR A 321 10.51 4.03 26.11
C TYR A 321 11.50 3.25 26.97
N ALA A 322 11.74 1.97 26.67
CA ALA A 322 12.67 1.14 27.43
C ALA A 322 14.15 1.56 27.31
N VAL A 323 14.53 2.34 26.29
CA VAL A 323 15.92 2.78 26.05
C VAL A 323 16.13 4.28 26.24
N LEU A 324 15.05 5.07 26.29
CA LEU A 324 15.12 6.52 26.38
C LEU A 324 15.40 7.02 27.82
N PRO A 325 16.25 8.04 28.01
CA PRO A 325 16.37 8.73 29.28
C PRO A 325 15.09 9.52 29.60
N ALA A 326 14.88 9.82 30.88
CA ALA A 326 13.63 10.45 31.38
C ALA A 326 13.24 11.75 30.65
N GLN A 327 14.22 12.60 30.29
CA GLN A 327 13.98 13.85 29.57
C GLN A 327 13.47 13.61 28.14
N GLU A 328 14.00 12.60 27.45
CA GLU A 328 13.54 12.26 26.09
C GLU A 328 12.21 11.50 26.11
N ALA A 329 11.96 10.69 27.14
CA ALA A 329 10.66 10.07 27.35
C ALA A 329 9.54 11.12 27.53
N GLN A 330 9.82 12.26 28.18
CA GLN A 330 8.86 13.37 28.27
C GLN A 330 8.59 14.02 26.90
N LYS A 331 9.64 14.23 26.09
CA LYS A 331 9.47 14.73 24.72
C LYS A 331 8.65 13.76 23.85
N LEU A 332 8.83 12.46 24.06
CA LEU A 332 8.02 11.44 23.40
C LEU A 332 6.56 11.48 23.85
N ASP A 333 6.30 11.68 25.16
CA ASP A 333 4.94 11.89 25.68
C ASP A 333 4.25 13.07 24.97
N GLU A 334 4.95 14.21 24.83
CA GLU A 334 4.43 15.40 24.12
C GLU A 334 4.17 15.14 22.64
N ALA A 335 5.04 14.39 21.95
CA ALA A 335 4.84 14.01 20.56
C ALA A 335 3.61 13.12 20.36
N LEU A 336 3.39 12.16 21.27
CA LEU A 336 2.23 11.27 21.21
C LEU A 336 0.93 12.01 21.55
N LEU A 337 0.94 12.84 22.59
CA LEU A 337 -0.24 13.60 23.03
C LEU A 337 -0.70 14.65 22.01
N ARG A 338 0.22 15.27 21.26
CA ARG A 338 -0.12 16.15 20.13
C ARG A 338 -0.97 15.46 19.07
N ARG A 339 -0.99 14.13 19.02
CA ARG A 339 -1.75 13.30 18.07
C ARG A 339 -2.70 12.34 18.78
N ALA A 340 -3.11 12.67 20.00
CA ALA A 340 -3.93 11.79 20.83
C ALA A 340 -5.17 11.29 20.09
N GLU A 341 -5.90 12.14 19.37
CA GLU A 341 -7.09 11.73 18.61
C GLU A 341 -6.81 10.63 17.58
N PHE A 342 -5.72 10.76 16.82
CA PHE A 342 -5.33 9.75 15.82
C PHE A 342 -4.91 8.44 16.49
N ILE A 343 -4.16 8.51 17.60
CA ILE A 343 -3.70 7.32 18.32
C ILE A 343 -4.88 6.63 19.04
N LEU A 344 -5.83 7.40 19.59
CA LEU A 344 -7.06 6.89 20.21
C LEU A 344 -7.99 6.23 19.19
N ALA A 345 -8.01 6.71 17.93
CA ALA A 345 -8.75 6.06 16.86
C ALA A 345 -8.29 4.60 16.65
N GLY A 346 -7.02 4.28 16.91
CA GLY A 346 -6.47 2.92 16.90
C GLY A 346 -6.44 2.20 18.26
N ASP A 347 -6.94 2.83 19.34
CA ASP A 347 -6.87 2.35 20.74
C ASP A 347 -5.47 2.27 21.36
N VAL A 348 -4.43 2.59 20.58
CA VAL A 348 -3.02 2.32 20.95
C VAL A 348 -2.52 3.16 22.13
N LEU A 349 -3.13 4.32 22.38
CA LEU A 349 -2.72 5.23 23.46
C LEU A 349 -2.76 4.51 24.83
N TYR A 350 -3.72 3.60 25.01
CA TYR A 350 -3.89 2.82 26.23
C TYR A 350 -2.75 1.83 26.49
N GLY A 351 -2.04 1.39 25.44
CA GLY A 351 -0.93 0.45 25.54
C GLY A 351 0.45 1.10 25.62
N VAL A 352 0.54 2.42 25.48
CA VAL A 352 1.83 3.14 25.54
C VAL A 352 2.42 3.02 26.94
N ASP A 353 3.61 2.42 27.01
CA ASP A 353 4.40 2.18 28.23
C ASP A 353 3.53 1.65 29.39
N GLY A 354 2.71 0.63 29.11
CA GLY A 354 1.82 0.01 30.09
C GLY A 354 0.72 0.93 30.61
N GLY A 355 0.22 1.85 29.79
CA GLY A 355 -0.86 2.77 30.16
C GLY A 355 -0.36 4.07 30.80
N ARG A 356 0.89 4.48 30.53
CA ARG A 356 1.44 5.76 30.97
C ARG A 356 0.64 6.96 30.44
N LEU A 357 0.25 6.95 29.17
CA LEU A 357 -0.41 8.09 28.54
C LEU A 357 -1.90 8.21 28.84
N MET A 358 -2.60 7.10 29.12
CA MET A 358 -4.02 7.17 29.49
C MET A 358 -4.26 7.92 30.81
N GLN A 359 -3.22 8.08 31.65
CA GLN A 359 -3.28 8.89 32.86
C GLN A 359 -3.25 10.41 32.57
N LYS A 360 -2.87 10.81 31.35
CA LYS A 360 -2.67 12.21 30.95
C LYS A 360 -3.82 12.78 30.11
N ILE A 361 -4.81 11.98 29.77
CA ILE A 361 -6.00 12.40 29.01
C ILE A 361 -7.22 12.40 29.91
N GLU A 362 -8.16 13.31 29.71
CA GLU A 362 -9.37 13.41 30.54
C GLU A 362 -10.58 12.69 29.95
N VAL A 363 -10.71 12.70 28.62
CA VAL A 363 -11.89 12.17 27.91
C VAL A 363 -11.44 11.45 26.65
N ASP A 364 -12.11 10.33 26.34
CA ASP A 364 -12.00 9.64 25.06
C ASP A 364 -13.37 9.54 24.36
N LYS A 365 -13.48 10.15 23.18
CA LYS A 365 -14.72 10.20 22.38
C LYS A 365 -14.71 9.25 21.19
N SER A 366 -13.65 8.46 21.01
CA SER A 366 -13.45 7.63 19.83
C SER A 366 -14.45 6.47 19.67
N LEU A 367 -15.26 6.19 20.70
CA LEU A 367 -16.31 5.15 20.68
C LEU A 367 -17.74 5.69 20.51
N ASN A 368 -17.95 7.01 20.43
CA ASN A 368 -19.30 7.60 20.46
C ASN A 368 -20.21 7.09 19.33
N ASN A 369 -19.66 6.87 18.13
CA ASN A 369 -20.41 6.44 16.95
C ASN A 369 -20.07 5.01 16.51
N VAL A 370 -19.60 4.18 17.45
CA VAL A 370 -19.16 2.80 17.18
C VAL A 370 -20.28 1.83 17.56
N PRO A 371 -20.60 0.81 16.72
CA PRO A 371 -21.57 -0.23 17.05
C PRO A 371 -21.26 -0.93 18.39
N ASP A 372 -22.29 -1.35 19.11
CA ASP A 372 -22.15 -1.82 20.50
C ASP A 372 -21.20 -3.03 20.66
N THR A 373 -21.26 -4.01 19.75
CA THR A 373 -20.33 -5.17 19.77
C THR A 373 -18.88 -4.76 19.49
N GLU A 374 -18.66 -3.87 18.52
CA GLU A 374 -17.32 -3.34 18.22
C GLU A 374 -16.80 -2.49 19.38
N ALA A 375 -17.65 -1.66 19.99
CA ALA A 375 -17.28 -0.85 21.14
C ALA A 375 -16.91 -1.72 22.35
N ALA A 376 -17.65 -2.81 22.61
CA ALA A 376 -17.31 -3.77 23.66
C ALA A 376 -15.91 -4.37 23.43
N LEU A 377 -15.64 -4.87 22.22
CA LEU A 377 -14.34 -5.42 21.85
C LEU A 377 -13.21 -4.41 21.98
N ARG A 378 -13.43 -3.16 21.55
CA ARG A 378 -12.43 -2.08 21.68
C ARG A 378 -12.17 -1.70 23.14
N ILE A 379 -13.20 -1.64 24.00
CA ILE A 379 -13.01 -1.40 25.44
C ILE A 379 -12.13 -2.51 26.05
N PHE A 380 -12.40 -3.77 25.73
CA PHE A 380 -11.56 -4.85 26.23
C PHE A 380 -10.16 -4.88 25.62
N LYS A 381 -9.99 -4.51 24.34
CA LYS A 381 -8.67 -4.27 23.74
C LYS A 381 -7.88 -3.24 24.56
N ARG A 382 -8.51 -2.11 24.93
CA ARG A 382 -7.89 -1.05 25.73
C ARG A 382 -7.46 -1.55 27.11
N ILE A 383 -8.30 -2.36 27.76
CA ILE A 383 -7.94 -3.03 29.01
C ILE A 383 -6.72 -3.92 28.81
N LEU A 384 -6.75 -4.83 27.83
CA LEU A 384 -5.63 -5.71 27.53
C LEU A 384 -4.35 -4.92 27.24
N LEU A 385 -4.41 -3.91 26.37
CA LEU A 385 -3.27 -3.05 26.05
C LEU A 385 -2.62 -2.44 27.31
N ALA A 386 -3.44 -1.94 28.24
CA ALA A 386 -2.95 -1.31 29.46
C ALA A 386 -2.33 -2.31 30.45
N THR A 387 -2.90 -3.52 30.56
CA THR A 387 -2.56 -4.48 31.62
C THR A 387 -1.70 -5.66 31.16
N PHE A 388 -1.54 -5.86 29.85
CA PHE A 388 -0.82 -7.01 29.29
C PHE A 388 0.62 -7.14 29.80
N PRO A 389 1.43 -6.07 29.90
CA PRO A 389 2.77 -6.17 30.46
C PRO A 389 2.78 -6.68 31.91
N ASP A 390 1.82 -6.23 32.73
CA ASP A 390 1.70 -6.63 34.13
C ASP A 390 1.26 -8.10 34.26
N PHE A 391 0.25 -8.51 33.47
CA PHE A 391 -0.17 -9.90 33.39
C PHE A 391 0.98 -10.81 32.96
N LYS A 392 1.70 -10.42 31.90
CA LYS A 392 2.82 -11.19 31.36
C LYS A 392 3.99 -11.27 32.35
N SER A 393 4.24 -10.22 33.14
CA SER A 393 5.33 -10.19 34.11
C SER A 393 5.20 -11.28 35.18
N VAL A 394 3.97 -11.70 35.49
CA VAL A 394 3.68 -12.71 36.53
C VAL A 394 3.44 -14.09 35.91
N LEU A 395 2.68 -14.15 34.81
CA LEU A 395 2.23 -15.43 34.22
C LEU A 395 3.12 -15.92 33.07
N GLY A 396 4.01 -15.09 32.54
CA GLY A 396 4.90 -15.46 31.43
C GLY A 396 4.12 -15.89 30.18
N SER A 397 4.50 -17.04 29.61
CA SER A 397 3.87 -17.62 28.42
C SER A 397 2.46 -18.18 28.70
N GLU A 398 2.11 -18.46 29.95
CA GLU A 398 0.80 -19.03 30.31
C GLU A 398 -0.35 -18.08 29.99
N LEU A 399 -0.10 -16.76 30.00
CA LEU A 399 -1.08 -15.76 29.58
C LEU A 399 -1.57 -15.99 28.15
N LEU A 400 -0.65 -16.32 27.23
CA LEU A 400 -0.99 -16.56 25.82
C LEU A 400 -1.80 -17.85 25.68
N ASN A 401 -1.45 -18.91 26.41
CA ASN A 401 -2.20 -20.17 26.42
C ASN A 401 -3.64 -19.94 26.90
N ARG A 402 -3.82 -19.12 27.95
CA ARG A 402 -5.13 -18.79 28.51
C ARG A 402 -6.04 -18.06 27.53
N LEU A 403 -5.50 -17.14 26.72
CA LEU A 403 -6.29 -16.45 25.68
C LEU A 403 -6.92 -17.46 24.69
N LEU A 404 -6.21 -18.54 24.36
CA LEU A 404 -6.69 -19.56 23.43
C LEU A 404 -7.86 -20.40 23.96
N LEU A 405 -8.10 -20.41 25.28
CA LEU A 405 -9.17 -21.19 25.91
C LEU A 405 -10.56 -20.57 25.73
N TYR A 406 -10.65 -19.30 25.37
CA TYR A 406 -11.91 -18.57 25.26
C TYR A 406 -12.26 -18.30 23.79
N ASP A 407 -13.50 -18.60 23.40
CA ASP A 407 -13.95 -18.58 22.00
C ASP A 407 -13.74 -17.25 21.27
N VAL A 408 -13.89 -16.12 21.97
CA VAL A 408 -13.70 -14.78 21.40
C VAL A 408 -12.22 -14.35 21.46
N LEU A 409 -11.51 -14.71 22.53
CA LEU A 409 -10.14 -14.27 22.78
C LEU A 409 -9.10 -14.99 21.92
N LYS A 410 -9.35 -16.25 21.55
CA LYS A 410 -8.47 -17.02 20.66
C LYS A 410 -8.28 -16.39 19.28
N GLU A 411 -9.15 -15.45 18.91
CA GLU A 411 -9.12 -14.72 17.64
C GLU A 411 -8.41 -13.37 17.75
N ILE A 412 -7.97 -12.97 18.95
CA ILE A 412 -7.11 -11.81 19.14
C ILE A 412 -5.68 -12.22 18.78
N GLU A 413 -5.06 -11.48 17.88
CA GLU A 413 -3.65 -11.68 17.58
C GLU A 413 -2.83 -11.00 18.66
N VAL A 414 -2.11 -11.80 19.44
CA VAL A 414 -1.22 -11.33 20.49
C VAL A 414 0.13 -11.98 20.34
N ASP A 415 1.20 -11.21 20.56
CA ASP A 415 2.55 -11.77 20.66
C ASP A 415 3.24 -11.43 21.98
N ALA A 416 4.42 -12.02 22.17
CA ALA A 416 5.24 -11.78 23.34
C ALA A 416 5.71 -10.32 23.46
N GLU A 417 5.75 -9.54 22.38
CA GLU A 417 6.31 -8.19 22.38
C GLU A 417 5.26 -7.09 22.63
N GLY A 418 4.01 -7.49 22.88
CA GLY A 418 2.91 -6.59 23.20
C GLY A 418 2.16 -6.07 21.97
N TYR A 419 2.32 -6.70 20.80
CA TYR A 419 1.37 -6.51 19.70
C TYR A 419 0.03 -7.13 20.10
N ILE A 420 -1.04 -6.36 19.99
CA ILE A 420 -2.42 -6.80 20.25
C ILE A 420 -3.31 -6.24 19.14
N SER A 421 -3.89 -7.12 18.33
CA SER A 421 -4.86 -6.76 17.27
C SER A 421 -6.16 -7.54 17.42
N ILE A 422 -7.27 -6.81 17.33
CA ILE A 422 -8.63 -7.39 17.36
C ILE A 422 -9.25 -7.49 15.97
N ALA A 423 -8.51 -7.23 14.89
CA ALA A 423 -9.07 -7.16 13.53
C ALA A 423 -9.82 -8.44 13.14
N LYS A 424 -9.21 -9.60 13.36
CA LYS A 424 -9.82 -10.91 13.10
C LYS A 424 -11.02 -11.20 14.00
N CYS A 425 -10.93 -10.79 15.27
CA CYS A 425 -12.03 -10.90 16.22
C CYS A 425 -13.25 -10.07 15.77
N LEU A 426 -13.02 -8.83 15.30
CA LEU A 426 -14.05 -7.95 14.76
C LEU A 426 -14.74 -8.54 13.52
N GLU A 427 -13.98 -9.15 12.61
CA GLU A 427 -14.55 -9.78 11.42
C GLU A 427 -15.47 -10.96 11.78
N LYS A 428 -15.01 -11.82 12.69
CA LYS A 428 -15.71 -13.07 13.04
C LYS A 428 -16.90 -12.87 13.98
N HIS A 429 -16.79 -11.94 14.93
CA HIS A 429 -17.78 -11.73 15.98
C HIS A 429 -18.64 -10.48 15.77
N LYS A 430 -18.62 -9.87 14.58
CA LYS A 430 -19.40 -8.66 14.28
C LYS A 430 -20.90 -8.78 14.57
N GLN A 431 -21.45 -9.98 14.39
CA GLN A 431 -22.88 -10.28 14.57
C GLN A 431 -23.20 -10.82 15.97
N ASP A 432 -22.19 -11.10 16.79
CA ASP A 432 -22.42 -11.57 18.15
C ASP A 432 -23.01 -10.45 19.01
N PRO A 433 -23.88 -10.79 19.98
CA PRO A 433 -24.40 -9.79 20.91
C PRO A 433 -23.28 -9.31 21.84
N ALA A 434 -23.24 -8.01 22.13
CA ALA A 434 -22.23 -7.41 23.00
C ALA A 434 -22.11 -8.11 24.37
N ILE A 435 -23.22 -8.64 24.90
CA ILE A 435 -23.23 -9.36 26.18
C ILE A 435 -22.35 -10.63 26.15
N LYS A 436 -22.31 -11.35 25.02
CA LYS A 436 -21.44 -12.53 24.86
C LYS A 436 -19.97 -12.13 25.00
N ILE A 437 -19.58 -11.03 24.35
CA ILE A 437 -18.24 -10.45 24.45
C ILE A 437 -17.94 -10.08 25.90
N THR A 438 -18.83 -9.31 26.53
CA THR A 438 -18.68 -8.84 27.92
C THR A 438 -18.49 -9.98 28.90
N THR A 439 -19.30 -11.05 28.82
CA THR A 439 -19.20 -12.20 29.73
C THR A 439 -17.88 -12.94 29.56
N ILE A 440 -17.48 -13.24 28.31
CA ILE A 440 -16.28 -14.01 28.02
C ILE A 440 -15.02 -13.26 28.48
N PHE A 441 -14.90 -11.98 28.15
CA PHE A 441 -13.75 -11.18 28.57
C PHE A 441 -13.70 -10.95 30.07
N SER A 442 -14.84 -10.70 30.71
CA SER A 442 -14.89 -10.53 32.18
C SER A 442 -14.48 -11.79 32.91
N SER A 443 -14.89 -12.97 32.41
CA SER A 443 -14.47 -14.27 32.92
C SER A 443 -12.96 -14.47 32.79
N PHE A 444 -12.39 -14.13 31.62
CA PHE A 444 -10.94 -14.18 31.42
C PHE A 444 -10.17 -13.25 32.37
N ILE A 445 -10.59 -11.99 32.50
CA ILE A 445 -9.94 -11.02 33.39
C ILE A 445 -10.00 -11.51 34.83
N SER A 446 -11.17 -11.96 35.31
CA SER A 446 -11.34 -12.50 36.66
C SER A 446 -10.45 -13.71 36.93
N SER A 447 -10.46 -14.70 36.03
CA SER A 447 -9.64 -15.91 36.14
C SER A 447 -8.13 -15.61 36.10
N THR A 448 -7.72 -14.64 35.30
CA THR A 448 -6.30 -14.24 35.19
C THR A 448 -5.87 -13.47 36.43
N LEU A 449 -6.73 -12.57 36.92
CA LEU A 449 -6.42 -11.75 38.09
C LEU A 449 -6.39 -12.59 39.38
N SER A 450 -7.28 -13.57 39.54
CA SER A 450 -7.31 -14.41 40.76
C SER A 450 -5.97 -15.09 41.01
N GLN A 451 -5.32 -15.63 39.96
CA GLN A 451 -4.02 -16.25 40.07
C GLN A 451 -2.90 -15.25 40.45
N ILE A 452 -3.02 -14.02 39.96
CA ILE A 452 -2.03 -12.97 40.22
C ILE A 452 -2.19 -12.38 41.62
N VAL A 453 -3.41 -12.30 42.15
CA VAL A 453 -3.69 -11.86 43.52
C VAL A 453 -2.92 -12.70 44.51
N ASP A 454 -2.96 -14.03 44.35
CA ASP A 454 -2.28 -14.96 45.25
C ASP A 454 -0.76 -14.84 45.17
N THR A 455 -0.22 -14.55 43.98
CA THR A 455 1.23 -14.59 43.72
C THR A 455 1.90 -13.22 43.86
N ALA A 456 1.24 -12.16 43.43
CA ALA A 456 1.76 -10.79 43.35
C ALA A 456 0.66 -9.74 43.62
N PRO A 457 0.21 -9.59 44.89
CA PRO A 457 -0.91 -8.71 45.26
C PRO A 457 -0.75 -7.24 44.81
N ARG A 458 0.49 -6.72 44.84
CA ARG A 458 0.79 -5.34 44.39
C ARG A 458 0.53 -5.16 42.90
N THR A 459 0.90 -6.16 42.09
CA THR A 459 0.67 -6.16 40.64
C THR A 459 -0.83 -6.30 40.35
N ALA A 460 -1.55 -7.12 41.11
CA ALA A 460 -3.01 -7.21 40.99
C ALA A 460 -3.70 -5.86 41.23
N ASN A 461 -3.34 -5.13 42.28
CA ASN A 461 -3.89 -3.79 42.54
C ASN A 461 -3.55 -2.80 41.41
N LEU A 462 -2.31 -2.83 40.89
CA LEU A 462 -1.93 -2.01 39.74
C LEU A 462 -2.80 -2.30 38.50
N ILE A 463 -3.05 -3.57 38.21
CA ILE A 463 -3.93 -4.01 37.11
C ILE A 463 -5.34 -3.46 37.31
N VAL A 464 -5.91 -3.57 38.51
CA VAL A 464 -7.26 -3.05 38.80
C VAL A 464 -7.32 -1.53 38.64
N ARG A 465 -6.30 -0.78 39.09
CA ARG A 465 -6.24 0.68 38.86
C ARG A 465 -6.23 1.03 37.38
N LYS A 466 -5.48 0.28 36.56
CA LYS A 466 -5.46 0.47 35.10
C LYS A 466 -6.82 0.16 34.48
N ILE A 467 -7.47 -0.94 34.88
CA ILE A 467 -8.84 -1.26 34.45
C ILE A 467 -9.80 -0.12 34.80
N ASN A 468 -9.77 0.36 36.04
CA ASN A 468 -10.60 1.49 36.49
C ASN A 468 -10.37 2.71 35.59
N ARG A 469 -9.12 3.07 35.30
CA ARG A 469 -8.83 4.21 34.42
C ARG A 469 -9.38 4.03 33.01
N VAL A 470 -9.27 2.82 32.43
CA VAL A 470 -9.87 2.55 31.12
C VAL A 470 -11.39 2.70 31.18
N LEU A 471 -12.04 2.18 32.22
CA LEU A 471 -13.49 2.28 32.38
C LEU A 471 -13.95 3.72 32.62
N GLU A 472 -13.20 4.54 33.36
CA GLU A 472 -13.48 5.97 33.54
C GLU A 472 -13.49 6.71 32.20
N LEU A 473 -12.44 6.53 31.39
CA LEU A 473 -12.31 7.16 30.08
C LEU A 473 -13.40 6.71 29.10
N ASN A 474 -14.01 5.54 29.35
CA ASN A 474 -15.02 4.91 28.51
C ASN A 474 -16.41 4.83 29.16
N TRP A 475 -16.62 5.58 30.25
CA TRP A 475 -17.72 5.35 31.20
C TRP A 475 -19.09 5.22 30.53
N ARG A 476 -19.45 6.16 29.65
CA ARG A 476 -20.77 6.19 28.99
C ARG A 476 -21.05 4.89 28.23
N LYS A 477 -20.12 4.48 27.37
CA LYS A 477 -20.26 3.29 26.53
C LYS A 477 -20.12 2.01 27.37
N ALA A 478 -19.17 1.97 28.30
CA ALA A 478 -18.96 0.82 29.19
C ALA A 478 -20.17 0.55 30.11
N SER A 479 -20.84 1.61 30.58
CA SER A 479 -22.06 1.52 31.38
C SER A 479 -23.24 0.99 30.56
N LYS A 480 -23.49 1.56 29.38
CA LYS A 480 -24.54 1.11 28.45
C LYS A 480 -24.41 -0.37 28.07
N LEU A 481 -23.17 -0.85 27.91
CA LEU A 481 -22.87 -2.24 27.52
C LEU A 481 -22.83 -3.22 28.72
N GLY A 482 -23.08 -2.76 29.94
CA GLY A 482 -23.03 -3.58 31.15
C GLY A 482 -21.61 -4.04 31.57
N ILE A 483 -20.55 -3.54 30.91
CA ILE A 483 -19.16 -3.97 31.16
C ILE A 483 -18.76 -3.66 32.60
N ILE A 484 -19.12 -2.47 33.09
CA ILE A 484 -18.79 -2.03 34.45
C ILE A 484 -19.42 -2.95 35.50
N SER A 485 -20.72 -3.23 35.37
CA SER A 485 -21.43 -4.11 36.30
C SER A 485 -20.86 -5.52 36.28
N THR A 486 -20.62 -6.09 35.09
CA THR A 486 -20.11 -7.46 34.96
C THR A 486 -18.70 -7.60 35.54
N LEU A 487 -17.79 -6.66 35.25
CA LEU A 487 -16.45 -6.67 35.82
C LEU A 487 -16.47 -6.46 37.33
N ARG A 488 -17.33 -5.56 37.85
CA ARG A 488 -17.45 -5.34 39.29
C ARG A 488 -17.88 -6.60 40.01
N THR A 489 -18.87 -7.32 39.49
CA THR A 489 -19.30 -8.60 40.05
C THR A 489 -18.19 -9.65 39.94
N ALA A 490 -17.51 -9.73 38.79
CA ALA A 490 -16.48 -10.74 38.55
C ALA A 490 -15.19 -10.52 39.38
N LEU A 491 -14.95 -9.30 39.88
CA LEU A 491 -13.75 -8.93 40.63
C LEU A 491 -13.99 -8.63 42.11
N ALA A 492 -15.24 -8.69 42.58
CA ALA A 492 -15.66 -8.23 43.92
C ALA A 492 -14.84 -8.86 45.07
N ASP A 493 -14.47 -10.12 44.93
CA ASP A 493 -13.81 -10.90 45.99
C ASP A 493 -12.29 -11.02 45.82
N LEU A 494 -11.71 -10.40 44.78
CA LEU A 494 -10.32 -10.65 44.37
C LEU A 494 -9.32 -9.60 44.86
N THR A 495 -9.73 -8.35 45.11
CA THR A 495 -8.77 -7.28 45.46
C THR A 495 -9.29 -6.36 46.55
N SER A 496 -8.37 -5.83 47.37
CA SER A 496 -8.68 -4.83 48.40
C SER A 496 -9.01 -3.43 47.83
N GLU A 497 -8.72 -3.22 46.54
CA GLU A 497 -9.18 -2.05 45.78
C GLU A 497 -10.38 -2.47 44.92
N PRO A 498 -11.63 -2.08 45.28
CA PRO A 498 -12.79 -2.37 44.45
C PRO A 498 -12.76 -1.55 43.14
N ILE A 499 -13.56 -1.94 42.15
CA ILE A 499 -13.84 -1.09 40.98
C ILE A 499 -14.64 0.15 41.45
N THR A 500 -13.91 1.17 41.90
CA THR A 500 -14.44 2.46 42.37
C THR A 500 -14.56 3.38 41.17
N LEU A 501 -15.70 3.33 40.49
CA LEU A 501 -16.04 4.38 39.54
C LEU A 501 -16.97 5.36 40.24
N PRO A 502 -16.67 6.67 40.21
CA PRO A 502 -17.54 7.66 40.83
C PRO A 502 -18.94 7.63 40.18
N PHE A 503 -19.98 7.77 41.00
CA PHE A 503 -21.32 8.11 40.50
C PHE A 503 -21.24 9.47 39.79
N LEU A 504 -21.82 9.56 38.59
CA LEU A 504 -21.81 10.75 37.72
C LEU A 504 -22.17 12.05 38.49
N LYS A 505 -21.39 13.11 38.27
CA LYS A 505 -21.77 14.50 38.61
C LYS A 505 -22.54 15.22 37.49
N GLU A 506 -22.69 14.61 36.30
CA GLU A 506 -23.41 15.22 35.19
C GLU A 506 -24.76 14.52 34.93
N PRO A 507 -25.86 15.27 34.74
CA PRO A 507 -27.17 14.70 34.47
C PRO A 507 -27.25 14.08 33.08
N ILE A 508 -27.94 12.95 32.97
CA ILE A 508 -28.28 12.29 31.69
C ILE A 508 -29.41 13.10 31.04
N THR A 509 -29.21 13.60 29.82
CA THR A 509 -30.26 14.24 29.00
C THR A 509 -30.53 13.45 27.72
N GLU A 510 -31.71 13.62 27.11
CA GLU A 510 -32.14 12.89 25.90
C GLU A 510 -31.21 13.10 24.69
N GLU A 511 -30.46 14.20 24.62
CA GLU A 511 -29.42 14.42 23.59
C GLU A 511 -28.13 13.59 23.83
N THR A 512 -28.02 12.92 24.98
CA THR A 512 -26.85 12.13 25.41
C THR A 512 -27.10 10.62 25.51
N LEU A 513 -28.24 10.13 24.97
CA LEU A 513 -28.69 8.72 24.98
C LEU A 513 -28.31 7.94 23.71
#